data_AF-A0A1E8FS18-F1
#
_entry.id   AF-A0A1E8FS18-F1
#
_cell.length_a   1.000
_cell.length_b   1.000
_cell.length_c   1.000
_cell.angle_alpha   90.00
_cell.angle_beta   90.00
_cell.angle_gamma   90.00
#
_symmetry.space_group_name_H-M   'P 1'
#
loop_
_entity.id
_entity.type
_entity.pdbx_description
1 polymer ?
#
loop_
_entity_poly.entity_id
_entity_poly.type
_entity_poly.pdbx_seq_one_letter_code
_entity_poly.pdbx_strand_id
1 'polypeptide(L)'
;MSTTLASPKRLAIAAVPVLGIVFTPLLPFVHTPTFWLGLPAAVVWMTAMVILTVVALQIVERSYLREGGAELDRLEGERDAIRRAQQDATAGEGH
;
A
#
# COMPACT_ATOMS: atom_id res chain seq x y z
N MET A 1 -0.62 -15.77 -1.44
CA MET A 1 -0.73 -14.43 -2.07
C MET A 1 -1.86 -13.70 -1.37
N SER A 2 -1.55 -12.70 -0.54
CA SER A 2 -2.54 -11.95 0.24
C SER A 2 -3.47 -11.18 -0.70
N THR A 3 -4.77 -11.44 -0.61
CA THR A 3 -5.83 -10.93 -1.50
C THR A 3 -6.27 -9.50 -1.14
N THR A 4 -5.59 -8.84 -0.21
CA THR A 4 -6.00 -7.54 0.34
C THR A 4 -6.05 -6.39 -0.69
N LEU A 5 -5.33 -6.53 -1.82
CA LEU A 5 -5.39 -5.61 -2.97
C LEU A 5 -6.42 -6.00 -4.06
N ALA A 6 -7.01 -7.20 -4.01
CA ALA A 6 -7.86 -7.73 -5.08
C ALA A 6 -9.20 -7.00 -5.20
N SER A 7 -9.63 -6.27 -4.15
CA SER A 7 -10.80 -5.40 -4.22
C SER A 7 -10.56 -4.31 -5.27
N PRO A 8 -11.38 -4.23 -6.34
CA PRO A 8 -11.23 -3.22 -7.40
C PRO A 8 -11.20 -1.79 -6.85
N LYS A 9 -11.93 -1.56 -5.76
CA LYS A 9 -11.97 -0.28 -5.06
C LYS A 9 -10.62 0.08 -4.43
N ARG A 10 -9.96 -0.86 -3.74
CA ARG A 10 -8.66 -0.62 -3.08
C ARG A 10 -7.55 -0.46 -4.10
N LEU A 11 -7.61 -1.24 -5.19
CA LEU A 11 -6.72 -1.08 -6.33
C LEU A 11 -6.85 0.32 -6.93
N ALA A 12 -8.09 0.80 -7.15
CA ALA A 12 -8.32 2.14 -7.69
C ALA A 12 -7.76 3.24 -6.78
N ILE A 13 -7.91 3.12 -5.46
CA ILE A 13 -7.36 4.07 -4.48
C ILE A 13 -5.82 4.08 -4.52
N ALA A 14 -5.20 2.91 -4.53
CA ALA A 14 -3.74 2.77 -4.59
C ALA A 14 -3.14 3.19 -5.95
N ALA A 15 -3.93 3.13 -7.02
CA ALA A 15 -3.50 3.53 -8.36
C ALA A 15 -3.34 5.05 -8.51
N VAL A 16 -3.99 5.86 -7.67
CA VAL A 16 -3.96 7.32 -7.76
C VAL A 16 -2.52 7.91 -7.71
N PRO A 17 -1.68 7.59 -6.71
CA PRO A 17 -0.29 8.05 -6.70
C PRO A 17 0.54 7.49 -7.86
N VAL A 18 0.29 6.25 -8.29
CA VAL A 18 0.99 5.64 -9.44
C VAL A 18 0.72 6.42 -10.72
N LEU A 19 -0.55 6.77 -10.97
CA LEU A 19 -0.93 7.62 -12.10
C LEU A 19 -0.27 8.99 -12.01
N GLY A 20 -0.23 9.60 -10.82
CA GLY A 20 0.51 10.84 -10.59
C GLY A 20 1.97 10.74 -11.03
N ILE A 21 2.67 9.66 -10.69
CA ILE A 21 4.05 9.43 -11.16
C ILE A 21 4.11 9.26 -12.68
N VAL A 22 3.21 8.48 -13.28
CA VAL A 22 3.14 8.29 -14.75
C VAL A 22 2.89 9.61 -15.49
N PHE A 23 2.17 10.56 -14.88
CA PHE A 23 1.92 11.88 -15.46
C PHE A 23 3.08 12.87 -15.30
N THR A 24 4.04 12.61 -14.40
CA THR A 24 5.20 13.48 -14.16
C THR A 24 5.92 13.96 -15.43
N PRO A 25 6.26 13.10 -16.42
CA PRO A 25 6.95 13.56 -17.65
C PRO A 25 6.11 14.52 -18.50
N LEU A 26 4.79 14.60 -18.31
CA LEU A 26 3.92 15.53 -19.04
C LEU A 26 3.85 16.90 -18.38
N LEU A 27 4.49 17.08 -17.22
CA LEU A 27 4.42 18.32 -16.46
C LEU A 27 5.44 19.34 -16.97
N PRO A 28 5.07 20.64 -17.00
CA PRO A 28 5.89 21.68 -17.60
C PRO A 28 7.25 21.85 -16.90
N PHE A 29 7.33 21.52 -15.60
CA PHE A 29 8.56 21.61 -14.82
C PHE A 29 9.65 20.61 -15.23
N VAL A 30 9.32 19.60 -16.03
CA VAL A 30 10.29 18.63 -16.58
C VAL A 30 11.10 19.24 -17.72
N HIS A 31 10.48 20.15 -18.48
CA HIS A 31 11.10 20.77 -19.65
C HIS A 31 11.59 22.18 -19.39
N THR A 32 11.00 22.88 -18.41
CA THR A 32 11.31 24.28 -18.12
C THR A 32 11.30 24.54 -16.62
N PRO A 33 12.19 25.38 -16.08
CA PRO A 33 12.15 25.73 -14.66
C PRO A 33 10.86 26.52 -14.37
N THR A 34 9.94 25.93 -13.61
CA THR A 34 8.70 26.60 -13.19
C THR A 34 8.59 26.64 -11.67
N PHE A 35 7.90 27.66 -11.17
CA PHE A 35 7.64 27.86 -9.74
C PHE A 35 6.14 27.75 -9.47
N TRP A 36 5.79 26.97 -8.45
CA TRP A 36 4.43 26.88 -7.91
C TRP A 36 4.46 27.33 -6.45
N LEU A 37 3.53 28.21 -6.05
CA LEU A 37 3.47 28.73 -4.68
C LEU A 37 4.81 29.37 -4.19
N GLY A 38 5.62 29.91 -5.11
CA GLY A 38 6.94 30.47 -4.79
C GLY A 38 8.06 29.45 -4.59
N LEU A 39 7.79 28.16 -4.73
CA LEU A 39 8.76 27.07 -4.61
C LEU A 39 9.00 26.39 -5.98
N PRO A 40 10.15 25.71 -6.18
CA PRO A 40 10.35 24.91 -7.38
C PRO A 40 9.21 23.92 -7.57
N ALA A 41 8.56 23.94 -8.74
CA ALA A 41 7.35 23.15 -8.99
C ALA A 41 7.57 21.64 -8.77
N ALA A 42 8.77 21.13 -9.05
CA ALA A 42 9.16 19.76 -8.78
C ALA A 42 9.08 19.41 -7.27
N VAL A 43 9.47 20.32 -6.38
CA VAL A 43 9.38 20.13 -4.92
C VAL A 43 7.92 20.08 -4.50
N VAL A 44 7.10 21.02 -4.97
CA VAL A 44 5.66 21.05 -4.67
C VAL A 44 4.97 19.77 -5.16
N TRP A 45 5.31 19.31 -6.36
CA TRP A 45 4.78 18.07 -6.92
C TRP A 45 5.18 16.84 -6.10
N MET A 46 6.44 16.72 -5.71
CA MET A 46 6.92 15.63 -4.85
C MET A 46 6.18 15.62 -3.52
N THR A 47 6.02 16.78 -2.87
CA THR A 47 5.23 16.90 -1.63
C THR A 47 3.78 16.45 -1.85
N ALA A 48 3.15 16.88 -2.95
CA ALA A 48 1.79 16.45 -3.29
C ALA A 48 1.70 14.93 -3.48
N MET A 49 2.66 14.31 -4.17
CA MET A 49 2.70 12.85 -4.38
C MET A 49 2.88 12.07 -3.06
N VAL A 50 3.70 12.56 -2.13
CA VAL A 50 3.84 11.93 -0.80
C VAL A 50 2.53 12.01 -0.03
N ILE A 51 1.91 13.19 0.03
CA ILE A 51 0.62 13.38 0.72
C ILE A 51 -0.44 12.46 0.11
N LEU A 52 -0.52 12.42 -1.22
CA LEU A 52 -1.47 11.58 -1.95
C LEU A 52 -1.27 10.09 -1.65
N THR A 53 -0.02 9.65 -1.55
CA THR A 53 0.33 8.27 -1.19
C THR A 53 -0.11 7.95 0.25
N VAL A 54 0.21 8.81 1.21
CA VAL A 54 -0.19 8.62 2.61
C VAL A 54 -1.72 8.59 2.73
N VAL A 55 -2.43 9.52 2.08
CA VAL A 55 -3.89 9.56 2.08
C VAL A 55 -4.48 8.30 1.46
N ALA A 56 -3.94 7.83 0.33
CA ALA A 56 -4.39 6.58 -0.29
C ALA A 56 -4.21 5.38 0.65
N LEU A 57 -3.06 5.27 1.32
CA LEU A 57 -2.80 4.23 2.31
C LEU A 57 -3.79 4.31 3.48
N GLN A 58 -4.01 5.50 4.04
CA GLN A 58 -4.96 5.70 5.14
C GLN A 58 -6.39 5.28 4.73
N ILE A 59 -6.80 5.55 3.49
CA ILE A 59 -8.12 5.13 2.98
C ILE A 59 -8.19 3.61 2.83
N VAL A 60 -7.14 2.97 2.31
CA VAL A 60 -7.07 1.50 2.18
C VAL A 60 -7.11 0.83 3.54
N GLU A 61 -6.32 1.32 4.50
CA GLU A 61 -6.28 0.81 5.88
C GLU A 61 -7.63 1.00 6.59
N ARG A 62 -8.23 2.18 6.51
CA ARG A 62 -9.57 2.40 7.08
C ARG A 62 -10.62 1.49 6.44
N SER A 63 -10.52 1.23 5.14
CA SER A 63 -11.41 0.27 4.47
C SER A 63 -11.15 -1.16 4.96
N TYR A 64 -9.89 -1.51 5.21
CA TYR A 64 -9.48 -2.78 5.79
C TYR A 64 -10.04 -3.05 7.17
N LEU A 65 -9.86 -2.09 8.08
CA LEU A 65 -10.35 -2.22 9.45
C LEU A 65 -11.88 -2.29 9.48
N ARG A 66 -12.58 -1.54 8.61
CA ARG A 66 -14.04 -1.60 8.48
C ARG A 66 -14.55 -2.95 7.99
N GLU A 67 -13.77 -3.66 7.18
CA GLU A 67 -14.13 -4.97 6.64
C GLU A 67 -13.74 -6.13 7.58
N GLY A 68 -13.29 -5.84 8.80
CA GLY A 68 -12.91 -6.86 9.79
C GLY A 68 -11.53 -7.47 9.55
N GLY A 69 -10.68 -6.81 8.75
CA GLY A 69 -9.35 -7.29 8.38
C GLY A 69 -8.46 -7.67 9.56
N ALA A 70 -8.52 -6.91 10.67
CA ALA A 70 -7.73 -7.22 11.87
C ALA A 70 -8.04 -8.60 12.47
N GLU A 71 -9.28 -9.07 12.35
CA GLU A 71 -9.65 -10.41 12.82
C GLU A 71 -9.13 -11.50 11.86
N LEU A 72 -9.15 -11.22 10.55
CA LEU A 72 -8.59 -12.13 9.54
C LEU A 72 -7.08 -12.32 9.72
N ASP A 73 -6.32 -11.25 10.00
CA ASP A 73 -4.89 -11.35 10.27
C ASP A 73 -4.58 -12.16 11.53
N ARG A 74 -5.40 -11.99 12.58
CA ARG A 74 -5.28 -12.75 13.82
C ARG A 74 -5.47 -14.25 13.57
N LEU A 75 -6.55 -14.61 12.85
CA LEU A 75 -6.86 -16.00 12.50
C LEU A 75 -5.79 -16.63 11.59
N GLU A 76 -5.24 -15.87 10.64
CA GLU A 76 -4.15 -16.35 9.79
C GLU A 76 -2.87 -16.60 10.59
N GLY A 77 -2.54 -15.72 11.54
CA GLY A 77 -1.42 -15.91 12.47
C GLY A 77 -1.58 -17.14 13.38
N GLU A 78 -2.78 -17.36 13.92
CA GLU A 78 -3.10 -18.56 14.71
C GLU A 78 -2.98 -19.85 13.88
N ARG A 79 -3.49 -19.84 12.64
CA ARG A 79 -3.39 -20.97 11.72
C ARG A 79 -1.94 -21.31 11.38
N ASP A 80 -1.12 -20.30 11.14
CA ASP A 80 0.29 -20.49 10.82
C ASP A 80 1.09 -21.00 12.03
N ALA A 81 0.75 -20.56 13.24
CA ALA A 81 1.34 -21.08 14.48
C ALA A 81 1.01 -22.57 14.69
N ILE A 82 -0.26 -22.96 14.49
CA ILE A 82 -0.68 -24.37 14.56
C ILE A 82 0.06 -25.21 13.51
N ARG A 83 0.18 -24.71 12.27
CA ARG A 83 0.92 -25.41 11.20
C ARG A 83 2.38 -25.64 11.60
N ARG A 84 3.07 -24.63 12.15
CA ARG A 84 4.46 -24.77 12.60
C ARG A 84 4.57 -25.80 13.73
N ALA A 85 3.69 -25.74 14.73
CA ALA A 85 3.68 -26.71 15.82
C ALA A 85 3.46 -28.16 15.33
N GLN A 86 2.60 -28.36 14.32
CA GLN A 86 2.41 -29.67 13.69
C GLN A 86 3.64 -30.13 12.92
N GLN A 87 4.31 -29.23 12.18
CA GLN A 87 5.55 -29.55 11.47
C GLN A 87 6.64 -29.99 12.44
N ASP A 88 6.82 -29.26 13.54
CA ASP A 88 7.81 -29.58 14.57
C ASP A 88 7.52 -30.91 15.26
N ALA A 89 6.24 -31.21 15.54
CA ALA A 89 5.83 -32.50 16.12
C ALA A 89 6.14 -33.67 15.17
N THR A 90 5.80 -33.54 13.88
CA THR A 90 6.08 -34.60 12.87
C THR A 90 7.57 -34.77 12.56
N ALA A 91 8.38 -33.73 12.74
CA ALA A 91 9.83 -33.81 12.56
C ALA A 91 10.53 -34.51 13.74
N GLY A 92 9.95 -34.44 14.94
CA GLY A 92 10.47 -35.09 16.14
C GLY A 92 10.23 -36.60 16.22
N GLU A 93 9.22 -37.13 15.51
CA GLU A 93 8.88 -38.57 15.49
C GLU A 93 9.75 -39.41 14.54
N GLY A 94 10.62 -38.78 13.75
CA GLY A 94 11.51 -39.44 12.78
C GLY A 94 12.92 -39.78 13.28
N HIS A 95 13.20 -39.58 14.58
CA HIS A 95 14.48 -39.87 15.24
C HIS A 95 14.30 -40.90 16.36
#